data_AF-A0A5B8JJ35-F1
#
_entry.id   AF-A0A5B8JJ35-F1
#
_cell.length_a   1.000
_cell.length_b   1.000
_cell.length_c   1.000
_cell.angle_alpha   90.00
_cell.angle_beta   90.00
_cell.angle_gamma   90.00
#
_symmetry.space_group_name_H-M   'P 1'
#
loop_
_entity.id
_entity.type
_entity.pdbx_description
1 polymer ?
#
loop_
_entity_poly.entity_id
_entity_poly.type
_entity_poly.pdbx_seq_one_letter_code
_entity_poly.pdbx_strand_id
1 'polypeptide(L)'
;MPKAGSFSPATGPSSFADVSHRPCEAPSSGASHGEPAGSGSVRSGLSAPARCAGYSLEYPVTVHSLTSISPSTQPAGNDSELPTRLEIVPTDGIVARVQAGLPAGSKLTVTCLPHHGVQSTVQTAVELGRLGFAVVPHLAARSLESRAELAGILKDCEAAGITEVFAIGGDAAQAAGPYPSSARLLEDIAELSGGRIAAGVAGYPEGHPKQSQLHMLDALLEKQHLASSVVTQMCFSAARIGWYVELLRREGVTLPVWAGVAGSVPRTKLVALASKIGVGPSLRFISRKGPLARRLLDGGNYSPRRLVSELSPVRPALAGVHLYTFNNLEPYAAVRRAESAAAPAAMPPGRG
;
A
#
# COMPACT_ATOMS: atom_id res chain seq x y z
N MET A 1 -34.35 -43.68 -30.44
CA MET A 1 -33.24 -44.31 -31.20
C MET A 1 -32.71 -43.30 -32.20
N PRO A 2 -31.38 -43.16 -32.42
CA PRO A 2 -30.20 -43.54 -31.62
C PRO A 2 -29.42 -42.26 -31.18
N LYS A 3 -28.35 -42.24 -30.38
CA LYS A 3 -27.66 -43.19 -29.48
C LYS A 3 -26.82 -42.35 -28.50
N ALA A 4 -26.66 -42.88 -27.30
CA ALA A 4 -25.74 -42.42 -26.26
C ALA A 4 -24.26 -42.57 -26.69
N GLY A 5 -23.40 -41.67 -26.19
CA GLY A 5 -21.95 -41.77 -26.25
C GLY A 5 -21.37 -41.77 -24.84
N SER A 6 -21.09 -42.96 -24.32
CA SER A 6 -20.38 -43.26 -23.08
C SER A 6 -18.86 -43.10 -23.26
N PHE A 7 -18.15 -42.44 -22.33
CA PHE A 7 -16.71 -42.63 -22.18
C PHE A 7 -16.23 -42.37 -20.73
N SER A 8 -15.80 -43.45 -20.08
CA SER A 8 -14.82 -43.53 -18.98
C SER A 8 -14.52 -45.02 -18.78
N PRO A 9 -13.42 -45.44 -18.12
CA PRO A 9 -12.13 -44.77 -17.89
C PRO A 9 -10.95 -45.62 -18.41
N ALA A 10 -9.74 -45.06 -18.47
CA ALA A 10 -8.51 -45.83 -18.67
C ALA A 10 -7.56 -45.60 -17.48
N THR A 11 -7.21 -46.70 -16.84
CA THR A 11 -6.37 -46.87 -15.65
C THR A 11 -4.91 -47.15 -16.02
N GLY A 12 -4.01 -46.39 -15.38
CA GLY A 12 -2.69 -46.82 -14.83
C GLY A 12 -1.47 -46.93 -15.78
N PRO A 13 -0.23 -47.14 -15.23
CA PRO A 13 0.18 -47.11 -13.81
C PRO A 13 1.49 -46.35 -13.47
N SER A 14 1.73 -46.19 -12.15
CA SER A 14 3.04 -46.17 -11.42
C SER A 14 3.95 -44.93 -11.57
N SER A 15 4.70 -44.44 -10.57
CA SER A 15 5.05 -44.92 -9.22
C SER A 15 5.49 -43.76 -8.30
N PHE A 16 5.08 -43.85 -7.04
CA PHE A 16 5.76 -43.49 -5.78
C PHE A 16 7.10 -42.73 -5.79
N ALA A 17 7.15 -41.66 -4.99
CA ALA A 17 8.19 -41.45 -3.99
C ALA A 17 7.58 -40.70 -2.78
N ASP A 18 7.22 -41.48 -1.77
CA ASP A 18 6.81 -41.05 -0.44
C ASP A 18 8.09 -40.77 0.37
N VAL A 19 8.32 -39.51 0.75
CA VAL A 19 9.45 -39.13 1.61
C VAL A 19 8.93 -39.06 3.04
N SER A 20 9.10 -40.16 3.76
CA SER A 20 8.78 -40.27 5.17
C SER A 20 9.77 -39.44 6.00
N HIS A 21 9.26 -38.45 6.73
CA HIS A 21 10.01 -37.74 7.77
C HIS A 21 10.25 -38.64 8.99
N ARG A 22 11.52 -38.91 9.32
CA ARG A 22 11.92 -39.38 10.65
C ARG A 22 12.33 -38.16 11.52
N PRO A 23 11.85 -38.04 12.76
CA PRO A 23 12.37 -37.04 13.70
C PRO A 23 13.71 -37.50 14.30
N CYS A 24 14.68 -36.57 14.39
CA CYS A 24 15.93 -36.76 15.12
C CYS A 24 15.67 -36.74 16.64
N GLU A 25 16.01 -37.83 17.32
CA GLU A 25 16.12 -37.90 18.78
C GLU A 25 17.35 -37.14 19.29
N ALA A 26 17.19 -36.42 20.39
CA ALA A 26 18.26 -35.76 21.11
C ALA A 26 19.01 -36.77 22.01
N PRO A 27 20.36 -36.72 22.11
CA PRO A 27 21.07 -37.60 23.01
C PRO A 27 20.94 -37.13 24.46
N SER A 28 20.59 -38.09 25.32
CA SER A 28 20.55 -37.99 26.78
C SER A 28 21.96 -37.97 27.37
N SER A 29 22.25 -37.01 28.24
CA SER A 29 23.47 -37.00 29.06
C SER A 29 23.16 -37.60 30.44
N GLY A 30 23.63 -38.83 30.66
CA GLY A 30 23.69 -39.44 31.98
C GLY A 30 24.79 -38.83 32.85
N ALA A 31 24.48 -38.65 34.12
CA ALA A 31 25.40 -38.18 35.16
C ALA A 31 26.28 -39.35 35.68
N SER A 32 27.56 -39.08 35.93
CA SER A 32 28.34 -39.84 36.92
C SER A 32 29.49 -38.98 37.48
N HIS A 33 29.62 -39.07 38.80
CA HIS A 33 30.50 -38.35 39.71
C HIS A 33 32.01 -38.49 39.47
N GLY A 34 32.77 -37.47 39.90
CA GLY A 34 34.22 -37.58 40.15
C GLY A 34 34.94 -36.22 40.27
N GLU A 35 34.98 -35.64 41.46
CA GLU A 35 36.05 -34.71 41.91
C GLU A 35 37.24 -35.54 42.44
N PRO A 36 38.51 -35.03 42.58
CA PRO A 36 38.82 -33.66 43.01
C PRO A 36 40.11 -32.97 42.45
N ALA A 37 40.26 -31.71 42.87
CA ALA A 37 41.48 -30.95 43.19
C ALA A 37 42.42 -30.41 42.07
N GLY A 38 42.79 -29.12 42.21
CA GLY A 38 44.10 -28.63 41.77
C GLY A 38 44.14 -27.30 41.01
N SER A 39 44.53 -26.24 41.73
CA SER A 39 45.03 -24.92 41.30
C SER A 39 45.54 -24.73 39.86
N GLY A 40 45.19 -23.60 39.23
CA GLY A 40 45.99 -23.06 38.11
C GLY A 40 45.28 -22.02 37.24
N SER A 41 45.72 -20.77 37.36
CA SER A 41 45.53 -19.62 36.45
C SER A 41 45.38 -19.96 34.95
N VAL A 42 44.36 -19.42 34.27
CA VAL A 42 44.37 -19.26 32.80
C VAL A 42 43.72 -17.93 32.38
N ARG A 43 44.53 -17.10 31.70
CA ARG A 43 44.10 -16.02 30.80
C ARG A 43 43.66 -16.60 29.45
N SER A 44 42.84 -15.82 28.73
CA SER A 44 42.75 -15.72 27.26
C SER A 44 41.67 -16.55 26.53
N GLY A 45 41.02 -15.87 25.57
CA GLY A 45 40.60 -16.47 24.29
C GLY A 45 39.15 -16.91 24.16
N LEU A 46 38.20 -15.97 24.04
CA LEU A 46 36.92 -16.29 23.40
C LEU A 46 37.08 -16.16 21.88
N SER A 47 37.33 -17.30 21.25
CA SER A 47 37.27 -17.50 19.79
C SER A 47 35.81 -17.65 19.36
N ALA A 48 35.48 -17.10 18.19
CA ALA A 48 34.14 -17.11 17.59
C ALA A 48 33.67 -18.54 17.23
N PRO A 49 32.36 -18.84 17.31
CA PRO A 49 31.86 -20.12 16.81
C PRO A 49 31.79 -20.13 15.27
N ALA A 50 32.10 -21.31 14.73
CA ALA A 50 32.32 -21.62 13.34
C ALA A 50 31.07 -21.47 12.46
N ARG A 51 31.30 -21.04 11.22
CA ARG A 51 30.34 -21.02 10.10
C ARG A 51 30.02 -22.44 9.67
N CYS A 52 28.75 -22.83 9.67
CA CYS A 52 28.29 -24.02 8.97
C CYS A 52 28.05 -23.69 7.49
N ALA A 53 28.60 -24.53 6.62
CA ALA A 53 28.61 -24.39 5.18
C ALA A 53 27.31 -24.93 4.53
N GLY A 54 26.79 -24.12 3.61
CA GLY A 54 26.28 -24.49 2.29
C GLY A 54 25.34 -25.68 2.13
N TYR A 55 24.08 -25.39 1.80
CA TYR A 55 23.30 -26.17 0.84
C TYR A 55 22.63 -25.19 -0.14
N SER A 56 23.02 -25.26 -1.42
CA SER A 56 22.32 -24.60 -2.53
C SER A 56 21.48 -25.65 -3.25
N LEU A 57 20.17 -25.44 -3.30
CA LEU A 57 19.26 -26.17 -4.18
C LEU A 57 18.98 -25.25 -5.37
N GLU A 58 19.60 -25.55 -6.51
CA GLU A 58 19.33 -24.87 -7.77
C GLU A 58 18.00 -25.36 -8.35
N TYR A 59 17.02 -24.46 -8.44
CA TYR A 59 15.83 -24.65 -9.26
C TYR A 59 16.02 -23.86 -10.56
N PRO A 60 15.85 -24.46 -11.76
CA PRO A 60 15.91 -23.71 -13.00
C PRO A 60 14.62 -22.89 -13.17
N VAL A 61 14.70 -21.57 -12.93
CA VAL A 61 13.68 -20.61 -13.35
C VAL A 61 14.17 -19.96 -14.64
N THR A 62 13.50 -20.29 -15.75
CA THR A 62 13.71 -19.61 -17.04
C THR A 62 13.19 -18.19 -16.93
N VAL A 63 14.09 -17.22 -16.72
CA VAL A 63 13.76 -15.79 -16.73
C VAL A 63 13.54 -15.37 -18.19
N HIS A 64 12.28 -15.30 -18.61
CA HIS A 64 11.95 -14.53 -19.80
C HIS A 64 12.20 -13.06 -19.48
N SER A 65 13.15 -12.46 -20.22
CA SER A 65 13.51 -11.05 -20.14
C SER A 65 12.25 -10.18 -20.30
N LEU A 66 11.76 -9.64 -19.18
CA LEU A 66 10.77 -8.58 -19.19
C LEU A 66 11.47 -7.32 -19.69
N THR A 67 11.16 -6.91 -20.91
CA THR A 67 11.48 -5.59 -21.45
C THR A 67 11.16 -4.53 -20.40
N SER A 68 12.16 -3.72 -20.06
CA SER A 68 12.05 -2.64 -19.09
C SER A 68 10.91 -1.70 -19.48
N ILE A 69 9.83 -1.72 -18.70
CA ILE A 69 8.81 -0.68 -18.77
C ILE A 69 9.48 0.59 -18.24
N SER A 70 9.81 1.49 -19.17
CA SER A 70 10.37 2.79 -18.84
C SER A 70 9.33 3.60 -18.05
N PRO A 71 9.70 4.25 -16.94
CA PRO A 71 8.80 5.12 -16.22
C PRO A 71 8.34 6.24 -17.16
N SER A 72 7.02 6.37 -17.35
CA SER A 72 6.42 7.47 -18.11
C SER A 72 6.89 8.80 -17.53
N THR A 73 7.76 9.51 -18.26
CA THR A 73 8.23 10.84 -17.90
C THR A 73 7.08 11.82 -18.07
N GLN A 74 6.51 12.29 -16.95
CA GLN A 74 5.65 13.47 -16.92
C GLN A 74 6.51 14.70 -17.25
N PRO A 75 5.97 15.70 -17.97
CA PRO A 75 6.72 16.91 -18.32
C PRO A 75 7.08 17.70 -17.06
N ALA A 76 8.33 18.19 -17.00
CA ALA A 76 8.86 18.99 -15.91
C ALA A 76 8.06 20.30 -15.76
N GLY A 77 7.26 20.40 -14.70
CA GLY A 77 6.59 21.62 -14.26
C GLY A 77 7.12 22.00 -12.87
N ASN A 78 7.62 23.24 -12.74
CA ASN A 78 8.11 23.94 -11.53
C ASN A 78 8.50 23.06 -10.31
N ASP A 79 9.81 22.99 -10.06
CA ASP A 79 10.54 22.21 -9.03
C ASP A 79 10.20 22.48 -7.53
N SER A 80 8.93 22.58 -7.12
CA SER A 80 8.62 22.90 -5.71
C SER A 80 7.39 22.21 -5.10
N GLU A 81 6.71 21.29 -5.77
CA GLU A 81 5.58 20.59 -5.14
C GLU A 81 5.63 19.09 -5.41
N LEU A 82 5.57 18.30 -4.32
CA LEU A 82 5.55 16.85 -4.40
C LEU A 82 4.31 16.40 -5.19
N PRO A 83 4.45 15.48 -6.18
CA PRO A 83 3.32 14.91 -6.88
C PRO A 83 2.27 14.42 -5.89
N THR A 84 1.00 14.78 -6.08
CA THR A 84 -0.05 14.48 -5.11
C THR A 84 -1.14 13.64 -5.76
N ARG A 85 -1.56 12.57 -5.06
CA ARG A 85 -2.75 11.78 -5.39
C ARG A 85 -3.73 11.79 -4.22
N LEU A 86 -5.02 11.69 -4.54
CA LEU A 86 -6.11 11.88 -3.58
C LEU A 86 -6.79 10.56 -3.26
N GLU A 87 -6.80 10.16 -1.99
CA GLU A 87 -7.59 9.02 -1.54
C GLU A 87 -9.03 9.42 -1.24
N ILE A 88 -9.98 8.67 -1.79
CA ILE A 88 -11.42 8.77 -1.53
C ILE A 88 -11.99 7.48 -0.97
N VAL A 89 -13.13 7.60 -0.29
CA VAL A 89 -13.94 6.50 0.25
C VAL A 89 -15.14 6.28 -0.69
N PRO A 90 -15.46 5.03 -1.06
CA PRO A 90 -16.53 4.71 -2.00
C PRO A 90 -17.93 4.85 -1.36
N THR A 91 -18.30 6.08 -1.02
CA THR A 91 -19.64 6.43 -0.50
C THR A 91 -20.58 6.81 -1.62
N ASP A 92 -21.89 6.68 -1.41
CA ASP A 92 -22.91 7.11 -2.37
C ASP A 92 -22.67 8.54 -2.88
N GLY A 93 -22.80 8.71 -4.20
CA GLY A 93 -22.60 10.00 -4.88
C GLY A 93 -21.16 10.49 -4.98
N ILE A 94 -20.16 9.74 -4.50
CA ILE A 94 -18.75 10.19 -4.56
C ILE A 94 -18.28 10.38 -6.01
N VAL A 95 -18.70 9.52 -6.94
CA VAL A 95 -18.32 9.61 -8.35
C VAL A 95 -18.79 10.94 -8.96
N ALA A 96 -20.06 11.28 -8.77
CA ALA A 96 -20.62 12.55 -9.25
C ALA A 96 -19.90 13.76 -8.64
N ARG A 97 -19.56 13.70 -7.35
CA ARG A 97 -18.80 14.77 -6.66
C ARG A 97 -17.38 14.91 -7.19
N VAL A 98 -16.70 13.81 -7.48
CA VAL A 98 -15.37 13.80 -8.10
C VAL A 98 -15.45 14.41 -9.50
N GLN A 99 -16.38 13.96 -10.33
CA GLN A 99 -16.56 14.45 -11.69
C GLN A 99 -16.88 15.95 -11.73
N ALA A 100 -17.71 16.43 -10.80
CA ALA A 100 -18.08 17.85 -10.74
C ALA A 100 -16.98 18.75 -10.14
N GLY A 101 -16.16 18.21 -9.23
CA GLY A 101 -15.26 18.99 -8.41
C GLY A 101 -13.80 18.98 -8.85
N LEU A 102 -13.28 17.83 -9.31
CA LEU A 102 -11.85 17.65 -9.53
C LEU A 102 -11.46 17.85 -11.00
N PRO A 103 -10.24 18.39 -11.27
CA PRO A 103 -9.71 18.46 -12.64
C PRO A 103 -9.65 17.08 -13.30
N ALA A 104 -9.98 17.03 -14.59
CA ALA A 104 -9.72 15.86 -15.42
C ALA A 104 -8.22 15.47 -15.34
N GLY A 105 -7.93 14.18 -15.17
CA GLY A 105 -6.56 13.68 -14.98
C GLY A 105 -6.05 13.66 -13.54
N SER A 106 -6.84 14.10 -12.56
CA SER A 106 -6.49 13.91 -11.13
C SER A 106 -6.23 12.43 -10.84
N LYS A 107 -5.10 12.12 -10.16
CA LYS A 107 -4.81 10.75 -9.72
C LYS A 107 -5.55 10.44 -8.42
N LEU A 108 -6.41 9.44 -8.46
CA LEU A 108 -7.28 9.04 -7.37
C LEU A 108 -6.87 7.66 -6.85
N THR A 109 -7.02 7.45 -5.55
CA THR A 109 -7.01 6.12 -4.95
C THR A 109 -8.35 5.88 -4.28
N VAL A 110 -8.92 4.68 -4.42
CA VAL A 110 -10.20 4.33 -3.81
C VAL A 110 -9.94 3.33 -2.70
N THR A 111 -10.23 3.72 -1.46
CA THR A 111 -9.91 2.90 -0.30
C THR A 111 -10.93 1.79 -0.07
N CYS A 112 -10.48 0.67 0.52
CA CYS A 112 -11.31 -0.47 0.86
C CYS A 112 -11.50 -0.54 2.38
N LEU A 113 -12.63 -0.02 2.86
CA LEU A 113 -13.00 -0.09 4.28
C LEU A 113 -13.85 -1.35 4.55
N PRO A 114 -13.79 -1.95 5.76
CA PRO A 114 -14.52 -3.18 6.07
C PRO A 114 -16.03 -3.15 5.79
N HIS A 115 -16.67 -1.99 5.88
CA HIS A 115 -18.12 -1.82 5.68
C HIS A 115 -18.51 -1.59 4.21
N HIS A 116 -17.58 -1.23 3.33
CA HIS A 116 -17.84 -1.07 1.89
C HIS A 116 -17.40 -2.30 1.08
N GLY A 117 -16.36 -3.00 1.55
CA GLY A 117 -15.81 -4.17 0.88
C GLY A 117 -15.05 -3.84 -0.42
N VAL A 118 -14.48 -4.89 -1.01
CA VAL A 118 -13.68 -4.78 -2.25
C VAL A 118 -14.56 -4.42 -3.44
N GLN A 119 -15.77 -4.99 -3.52
CA GLN A 119 -16.68 -4.76 -4.65
C GLN A 119 -17.04 -3.28 -4.84
N SER A 120 -17.48 -2.58 -3.78
CA SER A 120 -17.80 -1.15 -3.84
C SER A 120 -16.59 -0.29 -4.25
N THR A 121 -15.41 -0.67 -3.75
CA THR A 121 -14.13 -0.04 -4.10
C THR A 121 -13.83 -0.17 -5.60
N VAL A 122 -13.92 -1.39 -6.14
CA VAL A 122 -13.63 -1.68 -7.55
C VAL A 122 -14.66 -1.05 -8.47
N GLN A 123 -15.96 -1.12 -8.13
CA GLN A 123 -17.03 -0.48 -8.92
C GLN A 123 -16.83 1.03 -9.03
N THR A 124 -16.57 1.71 -7.91
CA THR A 124 -16.26 3.14 -7.89
C THR A 124 -15.03 3.47 -8.74
N ALA A 125 -13.98 2.64 -8.65
CA ALA A 125 -12.76 2.85 -9.41
C ALA A 125 -12.97 2.68 -10.92
N VAL A 126 -13.70 1.63 -11.34
CA VAL A 126 -14.04 1.35 -12.73
C VAL A 126 -14.88 2.47 -13.33
N GLU A 127 -15.88 2.98 -12.59
CA GLU A 127 -16.70 4.10 -13.05
C GLU A 127 -15.85 5.36 -13.26
N LEU A 128 -14.99 5.70 -12.30
CA LEU A 128 -14.06 6.83 -12.43
C LEU A 128 -13.03 6.65 -13.54
N GLY A 129 -12.52 5.43 -13.75
CA GLY A 129 -11.62 5.10 -14.85
C GLY A 129 -12.27 5.33 -16.21
N ARG A 130 -13.53 4.91 -16.38
CA ARG A 130 -14.32 5.18 -17.61
C ARG A 130 -14.61 6.67 -17.84
N LEU A 131 -14.61 7.48 -16.78
CA LEU A 131 -14.70 8.93 -16.85
C LEU A 131 -13.35 9.62 -17.16
N GLY A 132 -12.27 8.86 -17.34
CA GLY A 132 -10.95 9.36 -17.72
C GLY A 132 -10.06 9.77 -16.54
N PHE A 133 -10.41 9.41 -15.30
CA PHE A 133 -9.52 9.61 -14.16
C PHE A 133 -8.45 8.51 -14.10
N ALA A 134 -7.25 8.85 -13.63
CA ALA A 134 -6.23 7.87 -13.29
C ALA A 134 -6.53 7.32 -11.88
N VAL A 135 -6.99 6.07 -11.78
CA VAL A 135 -7.50 5.52 -10.51
C VAL A 135 -6.68 4.31 -10.05
N VAL A 136 -6.51 4.19 -8.73
CA VAL A 136 -5.87 3.05 -8.06
C VAL A 136 -6.81 2.46 -7.01
N PRO A 137 -7.52 1.35 -7.28
CA PRO A 137 -8.36 0.71 -6.28
C PRO A 137 -7.52 -0.03 -5.23
N HIS A 138 -7.96 0.00 -3.97
CA HIS A 138 -7.40 -0.80 -2.91
C HIS A 138 -7.99 -2.21 -2.94
N LEU A 139 -7.13 -3.23 -2.94
CA LEU A 139 -7.52 -4.63 -2.85
C LEU A 139 -7.11 -5.16 -1.49
N ALA A 140 -8.10 -5.36 -0.62
CA ALA A 140 -7.90 -5.97 0.70
C ALA A 140 -7.83 -7.49 0.56
N ALA A 141 -6.62 -8.04 0.67
CA ALA A 141 -6.31 -9.46 0.50
C ALA A 141 -7.28 -10.37 1.25
N ARG A 142 -7.45 -10.15 2.56
CA ARG A 142 -8.31 -10.99 3.40
C ARG A 142 -9.81 -10.90 3.08
N SER A 143 -10.22 -9.93 2.26
CA SER A 143 -11.61 -9.76 1.83
C SER A 143 -11.90 -10.39 0.47
N LEU A 144 -10.89 -10.85 -0.26
CA LEU A 144 -11.06 -11.58 -1.51
C LEU A 144 -11.39 -13.04 -1.22
N GLU A 145 -12.47 -13.53 -1.80
CA GLU A 145 -13.02 -14.87 -1.62
C GLU A 145 -12.31 -15.90 -2.47
N SER A 146 -11.76 -15.51 -3.64
CA SER A 146 -11.07 -16.45 -4.52
C SER A 146 -10.11 -15.78 -5.51
N ARG A 147 -9.23 -16.60 -6.10
CA ARG A 147 -8.40 -16.18 -7.23
C ARG A 147 -9.21 -15.86 -8.49
N ALA A 148 -10.38 -16.49 -8.67
CA ALA A 148 -11.29 -16.20 -9.77
C ALA A 148 -11.93 -14.81 -9.65
N GLU A 149 -12.30 -14.40 -8.43
CA GLU A 149 -12.76 -13.04 -8.13
C GLU A 149 -11.67 -12.02 -8.48
N LEU A 150 -10.42 -12.26 -8.04
CA LEU A 150 -9.29 -11.41 -8.39
C LEU A 150 -9.11 -11.28 -9.91
N ALA A 151 -9.18 -12.39 -10.65
CA ALA A 151 -9.07 -12.36 -12.11
C ALA A 151 -10.18 -11.51 -12.76
N GLY A 152 -11.42 -11.59 -12.25
CA GLY A 152 -12.52 -10.74 -12.68
C GLY A 152 -12.26 -9.25 -12.41
N ILE A 153 -11.83 -8.92 -11.19
CA ILE A 153 -11.47 -7.56 -10.79
C ILE A 153 -10.39 -6.97 -11.69
N LEU A 154 -9.32 -7.73 -11.96
CA LEU A 154 -8.22 -7.26 -12.80
C LEU A 154 -8.67 -7.03 -14.25
N LYS A 155 -9.53 -7.91 -14.78
CA LYS A 155 -10.12 -7.73 -16.12
C LYS A 155 -10.97 -6.45 -16.19
N ASP A 156 -11.79 -6.19 -15.18
CA ASP A 156 -12.61 -4.98 -15.12
C ASP A 156 -11.75 -3.72 -15.00
N CYS A 157 -10.66 -3.79 -14.23
CA CYS A 157 -9.66 -2.73 -14.13
C CYS A 157 -9.01 -2.44 -15.49
N GLU A 158 -8.51 -3.46 -16.18
CA GLU A 158 -7.91 -3.30 -17.52
C GLU A 158 -8.90 -2.68 -18.51
N ALA A 159 -10.15 -3.15 -18.51
CA ALA A 159 -11.21 -2.62 -19.38
C ALA A 159 -11.56 -1.14 -19.08
N ALA A 160 -11.30 -0.67 -17.86
CA ALA A 160 -11.47 0.72 -17.44
C ALA A 160 -10.21 1.58 -17.60
N GLY A 161 -9.12 1.02 -18.15
CA GLY A 161 -7.83 1.72 -18.30
C GLY A 161 -7.04 1.85 -17.00
N ILE A 162 -7.37 1.08 -15.95
CA ILE A 162 -6.64 1.06 -14.68
C ILE A 162 -5.40 0.19 -14.82
N THR A 163 -4.23 0.78 -14.56
CA THR A 163 -2.91 0.14 -14.70
C THR A 163 -2.17 -0.03 -13.37
N GLU A 164 -2.76 0.41 -12.26
CA GLU A 164 -2.18 0.29 -10.92
C GLU A 164 -3.27 -0.06 -9.90
N VAL A 165 -2.97 -0.98 -8.99
CA VAL A 165 -3.79 -1.31 -7.81
C VAL A 165 -2.97 -1.14 -6.54
N PHE A 166 -3.64 -1.10 -5.38
CA PHE A 166 -2.97 -1.04 -4.08
C PHE A 166 -3.31 -2.27 -3.24
N ALA A 167 -2.33 -3.15 -3.03
CA ALA A 167 -2.51 -4.41 -2.32
C ALA A 167 -2.27 -4.26 -0.81
N ILE A 168 -3.31 -4.49 -0.02
CA ILE A 168 -3.25 -4.41 1.45
C ILE A 168 -3.67 -5.72 2.09
N GLY A 169 -3.23 -5.99 3.33
CA GLY A 169 -3.65 -7.19 4.06
C GLY A 169 -5.16 -7.20 4.35
N GLY A 170 -5.72 -6.05 4.72
CA GLY A 170 -7.11 -5.92 5.18
C GLY A 170 -7.25 -6.25 6.67
N ASP A 171 -8.32 -5.74 7.28
CA ASP A 171 -8.54 -5.81 8.73
C ASP A 171 -9.35 -7.04 9.17
N ALA A 172 -9.88 -7.81 8.24
CA ALA A 172 -10.66 -9.02 8.53
C ALA A 172 -9.84 -10.00 9.40
N ALA A 173 -10.49 -10.55 10.43
CA ALA A 173 -9.82 -11.45 11.37
C ALA A 173 -9.34 -12.74 10.67
N GLN A 174 -10.18 -13.26 9.79
CA GLN A 174 -9.91 -14.42 8.95
C GLN A 174 -9.97 -14.02 7.48
N ALA A 175 -9.17 -14.68 6.64
CA ALA A 175 -9.26 -14.50 5.20
C ALA A 175 -10.52 -15.19 4.68
N ALA A 176 -11.28 -14.49 3.82
CA ALA A 176 -12.45 -15.07 3.16
C ALA A 176 -12.04 -16.14 2.13
N GLY A 177 -10.85 -15.98 1.54
CA GLY A 177 -10.31 -16.87 0.52
C GLY A 177 -8.82 -17.15 0.73
N PRO A 178 -8.06 -17.37 -0.37
CA PRO A 178 -6.69 -17.89 -0.30
C PRO A 178 -5.63 -16.87 0.13
N TYR A 179 -6.02 -15.65 0.53
CA TYR A 179 -5.11 -14.52 0.74
C TYR A 179 -5.05 -14.08 2.21
N PRO A 180 -4.20 -14.72 3.05
CA PRO A 180 -4.03 -14.33 4.45
C PRO A 180 -3.24 -13.02 4.65
N SER A 181 -2.51 -12.59 3.62
CA SER A 181 -1.72 -11.35 3.56
C SER A 181 -1.62 -10.86 2.11
N SER A 182 -1.01 -9.68 1.90
CA SER A 182 -0.82 -9.15 0.55
C SER A 182 0.27 -9.84 -0.27
N ALA A 183 1.10 -10.71 0.31
CA ALA A 183 2.21 -11.35 -0.42
C ALA A 183 1.70 -12.21 -1.59
N ARG A 184 0.84 -13.19 -1.29
CA ARG A 184 0.25 -14.06 -2.32
C ARG A 184 -0.63 -13.29 -3.32
N LEU A 185 -1.30 -12.23 -2.85
CA LEU A 185 -2.08 -11.35 -3.71
C LEU A 185 -1.21 -10.67 -4.77
N LEU A 186 -0.01 -10.21 -4.43
CA LEU A 186 0.92 -9.59 -5.39
C LEU A 186 1.38 -10.58 -6.48
N GLU A 187 1.68 -11.82 -6.09
CA GLU A 187 2.06 -12.88 -7.03
C GLU A 187 0.94 -13.12 -8.05
N ASP A 188 -0.30 -13.33 -7.57
CA ASP A 188 -1.43 -13.58 -8.46
C ASP A 188 -1.78 -12.33 -9.30
N ILE A 189 -1.62 -11.10 -8.80
CA ILE A 189 -1.79 -9.87 -9.61
C ILE A 189 -0.79 -9.86 -10.76
N ALA A 190 0.49 -10.13 -10.49
CA ALA A 190 1.53 -10.14 -11.51
C ALA A 190 1.28 -11.21 -12.58
N GLU A 191 0.89 -12.42 -12.15
CA GLU A 191 0.59 -13.54 -13.04
C GLU A 191 -0.66 -13.28 -13.89
N LEU A 192 -1.79 -12.94 -13.26
CA LEU A 192 -3.09 -12.78 -13.94
C LEU A 192 -3.12 -11.58 -14.89
N SER A 193 -2.43 -10.48 -14.54
CA SER A 193 -2.31 -9.31 -15.41
C SER A 193 -1.19 -9.43 -16.43
N GLY A 194 -0.36 -10.48 -16.38
CA GLY A 194 0.85 -10.59 -17.20
C GLY A 194 1.77 -9.37 -17.06
N GLY A 195 1.85 -8.80 -15.85
CA GLY A 195 2.62 -7.59 -15.55
C GLY A 195 2.03 -6.27 -16.05
N ARG A 196 0.82 -6.26 -16.63
CA ARG A 196 0.16 -5.02 -17.11
C ARG A 196 -0.36 -4.13 -15.99
N ILE A 197 -0.68 -4.72 -14.83
CA ILE A 197 -1.15 -4.00 -13.66
C ILE A 197 -0.05 -3.99 -12.60
N ALA A 198 0.43 -2.79 -12.27
CA ALA A 198 1.36 -2.55 -11.19
C ALA A 198 0.65 -2.62 -9.83
N ALA A 199 1.36 -3.00 -8.76
CA ALA A 199 0.78 -3.06 -7.42
C ALA A 199 1.60 -2.30 -6.37
N GLY A 200 1.00 -1.27 -5.75
CA GLY A 200 1.57 -0.61 -4.58
C GLY A 200 1.32 -1.39 -3.30
N VAL A 201 2.15 -1.19 -2.28
CA VAL A 201 2.05 -1.85 -0.97
C VAL A 201 2.11 -0.86 0.21
N ALA A 202 1.53 -1.24 1.34
CA ALA A 202 1.52 -0.39 2.54
C ALA A 202 2.88 -0.36 3.26
N GLY A 203 3.25 0.80 3.81
CA GLY A 203 4.38 1.02 4.70
C GLY A 203 3.95 1.64 6.03
N TYR A 204 4.70 1.41 7.11
CA TYR A 204 4.26 1.74 8.47
C TYR A 204 5.36 2.51 9.23
N PRO A 205 5.50 3.82 8.99
CA PRO A 205 6.56 4.63 9.60
C PRO A 205 6.49 4.59 11.13
N GLU A 206 5.30 4.47 11.72
CA GLU A 206 5.08 4.43 13.18
C GLU A 206 4.93 3.01 13.74
N GLY A 207 5.15 1.97 12.92
CA GLY A 207 4.91 0.58 13.27
C GLY A 207 3.48 0.13 12.99
N HIS A 208 3.26 -1.19 13.10
CA HIS A 208 1.97 -1.82 12.87
C HIS A 208 1.41 -2.36 14.21
N PRO A 209 0.11 -2.17 14.52
CA PRO A 209 -0.43 -2.53 15.85
C PRO A 209 -0.38 -4.03 16.16
N LYS A 210 -0.31 -4.89 15.14
CA LYS A 210 -0.31 -6.35 15.28
C LYS A 210 1.01 -7.03 14.89
N GLN A 211 1.99 -6.26 14.37
CA GLN A 211 3.20 -6.84 13.78
C GLN A 211 4.43 -6.01 14.17
N SER A 212 5.55 -6.68 14.45
CA SER A 212 6.80 -6.00 14.78
C SER A 212 7.33 -5.24 13.57
N GLN A 213 8.10 -4.17 13.80
CA GLN A 213 8.70 -3.39 12.71
C GLN A 213 9.66 -4.24 11.86
N LEU A 214 10.41 -5.16 12.49
CA LEU A 214 11.31 -6.08 11.79
C LEU A 214 10.52 -7.01 10.85
N HIS A 215 9.46 -7.65 11.35
CA HIS A 215 8.63 -8.53 10.52
C HIS A 215 8.01 -7.78 9.32
N MET A 216 7.58 -6.52 9.52
CA MET A 216 7.03 -5.71 8.42
C MET A 216 8.09 -5.32 7.38
N LEU A 217 9.33 -5.11 7.81
CA LEU A 217 10.45 -4.83 6.91
C LEU A 217 10.86 -6.07 6.13
N ASP A 218 11.01 -7.22 6.80
CA ASP A 218 11.34 -8.51 6.16
C ASP A 218 10.29 -8.86 5.11
N ALA A 219 9.01 -8.80 5.47
CA ALA A 219 7.91 -9.05 4.55
C ALA A 219 7.86 -8.03 3.38
N LEU A 220 8.38 -6.82 3.54
CA LEU A 220 8.50 -5.84 2.46
C LEU A 220 9.69 -6.17 1.54
N LEU A 221 10.83 -6.55 2.11
CA LEU A 221 12.01 -6.96 1.35
C LEU A 221 11.72 -8.18 0.49
N GLU A 222 11.06 -9.20 1.05
CA GLU A 222 10.68 -10.43 0.35
C GLU A 222 9.84 -10.14 -0.89
N LYS A 223 8.87 -9.22 -0.79
CA LYS A 223 7.89 -8.94 -1.85
C LYS A 223 8.20 -7.71 -2.71
N GLN A 224 9.30 -7.00 -2.47
CA GLN A 224 9.55 -5.73 -3.17
C GLN A 224 9.65 -5.90 -4.69
N HIS A 225 10.13 -7.06 -5.16
CA HIS A 225 10.26 -7.38 -6.58
C HIS A 225 8.92 -7.49 -7.32
N LEU A 226 7.80 -7.61 -6.59
CA LEU A 226 6.44 -7.62 -7.12
C LEU A 226 5.70 -6.29 -6.92
N ALA A 227 6.30 -5.35 -6.19
CA ALA A 227 5.67 -4.09 -5.82
C ALA A 227 6.19 -2.93 -6.67
N SER A 228 5.34 -1.95 -6.96
CA SER A 228 5.70 -0.76 -7.72
C SER A 228 6.03 0.45 -6.85
N SER A 229 5.49 0.48 -5.62
CA SER A 229 5.70 1.58 -4.67
C SER A 229 5.30 1.19 -3.26
N VAL A 230 5.80 1.95 -2.28
CA VAL A 230 5.34 1.92 -0.89
C VAL A 230 4.49 3.14 -0.62
N VAL A 231 3.37 2.95 0.07
CA VAL A 231 2.48 4.03 0.51
C VAL A 231 2.42 3.98 2.02
N THR A 232 2.93 5.02 2.67
CA THR A 232 2.93 5.00 4.13
C THR A 232 1.51 5.14 4.65
N GLN A 233 1.21 4.48 5.76
CA GLN A 233 0.13 4.89 6.64
C GLN A 233 0.26 6.40 6.91
N MET A 234 -0.89 7.06 7.10
CA MET A 234 -0.96 8.44 7.55
C MET A 234 0.00 8.70 8.71
N CYS A 235 0.84 9.72 8.58
CA CYS A 235 1.75 10.13 9.63
C CYS A 235 1.82 11.65 9.70
N PHE A 236 1.82 12.21 10.92
CA PHE A 236 1.84 13.67 11.14
C PHE A 236 3.24 14.25 11.37
N SER A 237 4.30 13.46 11.14
CA SER A 237 5.68 13.84 11.40
C SER A 237 6.55 13.61 10.16
N ALA A 238 7.00 14.71 9.53
CA ALA A 238 7.95 14.65 8.42
C ALA A 238 9.25 13.96 8.82
N ALA A 239 9.76 14.23 10.04
CA ALA A 239 10.95 13.57 10.58
C ALA A 239 10.78 12.06 10.68
N ARG A 240 9.58 11.58 11.06
CA ARG A 240 9.31 10.14 11.17
C ARG A 240 9.22 9.46 9.80
N ILE A 241 8.62 10.13 8.82
CA ILE A 241 8.61 9.66 7.43
C ILE A 241 10.04 9.64 6.87
N GLY A 242 10.83 10.69 7.08
CA GLY A 242 12.24 10.76 6.64
C GLY A 242 13.08 9.62 7.22
N TRP A 243 13.02 9.42 8.54
CA TRP A 243 13.66 8.29 9.19
C TRP A 243 13.22 6.94 8.62
N TYR A 244 11.94 6.77 8.32
CA TYR A 244 11.44 5.53 7.74
C TYR A 244 11.98 5.28 6.33
N VAL A 245 12.07 6.32 5.49
CA VAL A 245 12.65 6.19 4.14
C VAL A 245 14.15 5.87 4.22
N GLU A 246 14.89 6.51 5.13
CA GLU A 246 16.30 6.19 5.40
C GLU A 246 16.47 4.74 5.84
N LEU A 247 15.62 4.27 6.77
CA LEU A 247 15.56 2.87 7.19
C LEU A 247 15.36 1.95 5.99
N LEU A 248 14.32 2.20 5.18
CA LEU A 248 14.03 1.37 4.01
C LEU A 248 15.24 1.27 3.07
N ARG A 249 15.93 2.38 2.80
CA ARG A 249 17.12 2.37 1.93
C ARG A 249 18.30 1.64 2.55
N ARG A 250 18.56 1.85 3.85
CA ARG A 250 19.64 1.16 4.56
C ARG A 250 19.49 -0.35 4.52
N GLU A 251 18.25 -0.83 4.58
CA GLU A 251 17.93 -2.27 4.62
C GLU A 251 17.71 -2.87 3.22
N GLY A 252 17.89 -2.08 2.14
CA GLY A 252 17.86 -2.57 0.76
C GLY A 252 16.50 -2.51 0.06
N VAL A 253 15.49 -1.85 0.65
CA VAL A 253 14.23 -1.56 -0.05
C VAL A 253 14.42 -0.35 -0.97
N THR A 254 14.29 -0.56 -2.28
CA THR A 254 14.53 0.47 -3.31
C THR A 254 13.27 1.13 -3.85
N LEU A 255 12.09 0.63 -3.46
CA LEU A 255 10.79 1.10 -3.93
C LEU A 255 10.60 2.62 -3.73
N PRO A 256 9.94 3.32 -4.69
CA PRO A 256 9.47 4.69 -4.50
C PRO A 256 8.50 4.77 -3.32
N VAL A 257 8.62 5.80 -2.47
CA VAL A 257 7.79 5.98 -1.28
C VAL A 257 6.86 7.18 -1.42
N TRP A 258 5.56 6.93 -1.32
CA TRP A 258 4.52 7.95 -1.21
C TRP A 258 4.21 8.22 0.26
N ALA A 259 4.37 9.48 0.69
CA ALA A 259 4.08 9.90 2.05
C ALA A 259 2.57 10.04 2.26
N GLY A 260 2.03 9.25 3.18
CA GLY A 260 0.65 9.31 3.63
C GLY A 260 0.38 10.54 4.50
N VAL A 261 -0.43 11.47 4.01
CA VAL A 261 -0.72 12.75 4.67
C VAL A 261 -2.22 12.94 4.83
N ALA A 262 -2.67 13.36 6.02
CA ALA A 262 -4.08 13.71 6.23
C ALA A 262 -4.47 14.92 5.37
N GLY A 263 -5.60 14.85 4.67
CA GLY A 263 -6.17 15.99 3.96
C GLY A 263 -6.76 17.03 4.91
N SER A 264 -7.16 18.18 4.38
CA SER A 264 -7.83 19.20 5.17
C SER A 264 -9.19 18.71 5.67
N VAL A 265 -9.37 18.62 6.99
CA VAL A 265 -10.60 18.19 7.65
C VAL A 265 -10.78 18.90 9.00
N PRO A 266 -12.00 18.96 9.54
CA PRO A 266 -12.21 19.43 10.91
C PRO A 266 -11.32 18.67 11.89
N ARG A 267 -10.65 19.39 12.78
CA ARG A 267 -9.72 18.77 13.74
C ARG A 267 -10.40 17.76 14.66
N THR A 268 -11.68 17.96 14.97
CA THR A 268 -12.52 17.01 15.71
C THR A 268 -12.67 15.67 14.98
N LYS A 269 -12.89 15.70 13.65
CA LYS A 269 -12.93 14.50 12.79
C LYS A 269 -11.57 13.80 12.80
N LEU A 270 -10.47 14.55 12.71
CA LEU A 270 -9.12 14.00 12.76
C LEU A 270 -8.83 13.28 14.09
N VAL A 271 -9.21 13.87 15.23
CA VAL A 271 -9.06 13.26 16.57
C VAL A 271 -9.96 12.03 16.75
N ALA A 272 -11.14 12.00 16.14
CA ALA A 272 -11.99 10.81 16.18
C ALA A 272 -11.42 9.65 15.33
N LEU A 273 -10.79 9.96 14.20
CA LEU A 273 -10.19 8.98 13.29
C LEU A 273 -8.85 8.45 13.80
N ALA A 274 -8.07 9.33 14.41
CA ALA A 274 -6.84 9.04 15.13
C ALA A 274 -6.90 7.80 16.04
N SER A 275 -7.92 7.72 16.89
CA SER A 275 -8.12 6.60 17.83
C SER A 275 -8.43 5.28 17.12
N LYS A 276 -8.91 5.32 15.87
CA LYS A 276 -9.29 4.15 15.07
C LYS A 276 -8.15 3.65 14.17
N ILE A 277 -7.29 4.57 13.69
CA ILE A 277 -6.26 4.27 12.67
C ILE A 277 -4.91 3.92 13.30
N GLY A 278 -4.75 4.04 14.63
CA GLY A 278 -3.52 3.60 15.31
C GLY A 278 -2.31 4.52 15.12
N VAL A 279 -2.50 5.75 14.65
CA VAL A 279 -1.46 6.79 14.46
C VAL A 279 -1.01 7.46 15.77
N GLY A 280 -1.07 6.70 16.87
CA GLY A 280 -0.97 7.18 18.26
C GLY A 280 0.24 8.08 18.58
N PRO A 281 1.48 7.74 18.15
CA PRO A 281 2.66 8.53 18.50
C PRO A 281 2.72 9.91 17.81
N SER A 282 2.41 10.03 16.51
CA SER A 282 2.44 11.31 15.77
C SER A 282 1.27 12.24 16.10
N LEU A 283 0.16 11.71 16.61
CA LEU A 283 -0.97 12.50 17.12
C LEU A 283 -0.67 13.27 18.41
N ARG A 284 0.42 12.95 19.13
CA ARG A 284 0.85 13.76 20.29
C ARG A 284 1.14 15.22 19.91
N PHE A 285 1.36 15.48 18.62
CA PHE A 285 1.47 16.82 18.07
C PHE A 285 0.13 17.58 18.06
N ILE A 286 -0.99 16.89 17.82
CA ILE A 286 -2.35 17.46 17.83
C ILE A 286 -2.86 17.61 19.27
N SER A 287 -2.42 16.75 20.20
CA SER A 287 -2.92 16.68 21.57
C SER A 287 -2.08 17.41 22.63
N ARG A 288 -1.13 18.29 22.25
CA ARG A 288 -0.39 19.10 23.23
C ARG A 288 -1.35 20.02 24.02
N LYS A 289 -1.63 19.62 25.27
CA LYS A 289 -2.40 20.35 26.27
C LYS A 289 -1.69 21.65 26.63
N GLY A 290 -2.24 22.76 26.15
CA GLY A 290 -1.92 24.13 26.56
C GLY A 290 -3.12 25.03 26.29
N PRO A 291 -3.04 26.36 26.53
CA PRO A 291 -4.10 27.32 26.18
C PRO A 291 -4.59 27.21 24.71
N LEU A 292 -3.75 26.60 23.85
CA LEU A 292 -4.01 26.20 22.47
C LEU A 292 -5.08 25.10 22.28
N ALA A 293 -5.35 24.27 23.30
CA ALA A 293 -6.42 23.27 23.27
C ALA A 293 -7.82 23.92 23.27
N ARG A 294 -7.93 25.15 23.80
CA ARG A 294 -9.13 25.98 23.68
C ARG A 294 -9.33 26.49 22.24
N ARG A 295 -8.23 26.71 21.49
CA ARG A 295 -8.24 27.04 20.05
C ARG A 295 -8.46 25.82 19.14
N LEU A 296 -8.23 24.59 19.63
CA LEU A 296 -8.64 23.38 18.89
C LEU A 296 -10.17 23.20 18.88
N LEU A 297 -10.87 23.86 19.81
CA LEU A 297 -12.32 24.02 19.80
C LEU A 297 -12.79 25.23 18.96
N ASP A 298 -11.87 26.10 18.51
CA ASP A 298 -12.17 27.17 17.55
C ASP A 298 -12.29 26.59 16.13
N GLY A 299 -13.30 25.73 15.88
CA GLY A 299 -13.96 25.44 14.60
C GLY A 299 -13.13 25.20 13.31
N GLY A 300 -11.81 25.17 13.36
CA GLY A 300 -10.95 25.31 12.18
C GLY A 300 -10.51 23.97 11.63
N ASN A 301 -10.26 23.94 10.32
CA ASN A 301 -9.75 22.76 9.64
C ASN A 301 -8.25 22.55 9.90
N TYR A 302 -7.83 21.29 10.04
CA TYR A 302 -6.43 20.90 9.83
C TYR A 302 -6.03 21.23 8.39
N SER A 303 -4.77 21.59 8.16
CA SER A 303 -4.22 21.85 6.83
C SER A 303 -2.94 21.03 6.62
N PRO A 304 -2.82 20.28 5.51
CA PRO A 304 -1.63 19.50 5.21
C PRO A 304 -0.41 20.35 4.82
N ARG A 305 -0.59 21.64 4.49
CA ARG A 305 0.44 22.49 3.85
C ARG A 305 1.76 22.49 4.59
N ARG A 306 1.73 22.64 5.93
CA ARG A 306 2.95 22.66 6.75
C ARG A 306 3.70 21.33 6.63
N LEU A 307 3.00 20.21 6.78
CA LEU A 307 3.61 18.89 6.70
C LEU A 307 4.15 18.59 5.30
N VAL A 308 3.40 18.95 4.24
CA VAL A 308 3.86 18.79 2.84
C VAL A 308 5.12 19.62 2.59
N SER A 309 5.17 20.87 3.07
CA SER A 309 6.36 21.71 2.98
C SER A 309 7.56 21.12 3.73
N GLU A 310 7.34 20.50 4.88
CA GLU A 310 8.38 19.80 5.65
C GLU A 310 8.85 18.49 4.98
N LEU A 311 8.00 17.86 4.16
CA LEU A 311 8.31 16.64 3.42
C LEU A 311 9.11 16.90 2.13
N SER A 312 8.93 18.05 1.48
CA SER A 312 9.63 18.40 0.23
C SER A 312 11.17 18.30 0.31
N PRO A 313 11.84 18.78 1.39
CA PRO A 313 13.28 18.65 1.52
C PRO A 313 13.75 17.28 2.05
N VAL A 314 12.86 16.35 2.41
CA VAL A 314 13.25 15.04 2.95
C VAL A 314 14.13 14.29 1.95
N ARG A 315 15.19 13.68 2.46
CA ARG A 315 16.08 12.79 1.71
C ARG A 315 16.19 11.45 2.45
N PRO A 316 16.28 10.31 1.75
CA PRO A 316 16.09 10.11 0.30
C PRO A 316 14.72 10.63 -0.22
N ALA A 317 14.68 11.07 -1.48
CA ALA A 317 13.52 11.79 -2.02
C ALA A 317 12.26 10.91 -2.06
N LEU A 318 11.12 11.51 -1.72
CA LEU A 318 9.80 10.90 -1.80
C LEU A 318 9.30 10.89 -3.25
N ALA A 319 8.52 9.87 -3.61
CA ALA A 319 7.83 9.81 -4.89
C ALA A 319 6.68 10.84 -4.99
N GLY A 320 6.10 11.19 -3.85
CA GLY A 320 4.98 12.12 -3.77
C GLY A 320 4.23 12.02 -2.46
N VAL A 321 3.07 12.70 -2.42
CA VAL A 321 2.11 12.68 -1.31
C VAL A 321 0.88 11.87 -1.71
N HIS A 322 0.51 10.93 -0.85
CA HIS A 322 -0.76 10.25 -0.90
C HIS A 322 -1.68 10.87 0.15
N LEU A 323 -2.66 11.65 -0.31
CA LEU A 323 -3.45 12.53 0.53
C LEU A 323 -4.79 11.89 0.91
N TYR A 324 -4.96 11.59 2.19
CA TYR A 324 -6.19 11.03 2.73
C TYR A 324 -7.27 12.11 2.84
N THR A 325 -8.11 12.27 1.83
CA THR A 325 -9.06 13.41 1.76
C THR A 325 -10.24 13.27 2.71
N PHE A 326 -10.57 12.04 3.13
CA PHE A 326 -11.80 11.73 3.86
C PHE A 326 -13.07 12.25 3.18
N ASN A 327 -13.07 12.21 1.85
CA ASN A 327 -14.10 12.75 0.95
C ASN A 327 -14.33 14.27 1.05
N ASN A 328 -13.41 15.02 1.68
CA ASN A 328 -13.39 16.48 1.58
C ASN A 328 -12.59 16.91 0.34
N LEU A 329 -13.29 17.11 -0.78
CA LEU A 329 -12.69 17.39 -2.09
C LEU A 329 -12.61 18.88 -2.43
N GLU A 330 -13.39 19.72 -1.75
CA GLU A 330 -13.47 21.17 -2.01
C GLU A 330 -12.09 21.87 -2.01
N PRO A 331 -11.16 21.59 -1.08
CA PRO A 331 -9.83 22.22 -1.08
C PRO A 331 -8.96 21.87 -2.30
N TYR A 332 -9.33 20.84 -3.05
CA TYR A 332 -8.61 20.32 -4.21
C TYR A 332 -9.43 20.43 -5.49
N ALA A 333 -10.59 21.07 -5.40
CA ALA A 333 -11.44 21.27 -6.55
C ALA A 333 -10.72 22.15 -7.58
N ALA A 334 -11.03 21.94 -8.86
CA ALA A 334 -10.63 22.89 -9.87
C ALA A 334 -11.16 24.26 -9.45
N VAL A 335 -10.28 25.26 -9.31
CA VAL A 335 -10.73 26.64 -9.19
C VAL A 335 -11.51 26.92 -10.46
N ARG A 336 -12.84 26.95 -10.38
CA ARG A 336 -13.66 27.56 -11.42
C ARG A 336 -13.20 29.01 -11.47
N ARG A 337 -12.26 29.34 -12.37
CA ARG A 337 -12.10 30.74 -12.76
C ARG A 337 -13.50 31.20 -13.14
N ALA A 338 -13.93 32.29 -12.53
CA ALA A 338 -15.20 32.92 -12.82
C ALA A 338 -15.16 33.44 -14.27
N GLU A 339 -15.32 32.54 -15.25
CA GLU A 339 -15.61 32.88 -16.64
C GLU A 339 -17.13 32.82 -16.82
N SER A 340 -17.82 33.72 -16.11
CA SER A 340 -19.20 34.10 -16.45
C SER A 340 -19.54 35.46 -15.84
N ALA A 341 -18.76 36.51 -16.15
CA ALA A 341 -19.17 37.90 -15.92
C ALA A 341 -18.31 38.86 -16.75
N ALA A 342 -18.58 38.95 -18.05
CA ALA A 342 -18.52 40.16 -18.89
C ALA A 342 -18.50 39.77 -20.37
N ALA A 343 -19.66 39.38 -20.91
CA ALA A 343 -19.89 39.67 -22.32
C ALA A 343 -20.06 41.19 -22.43
N PRO A 344 -19.29 41.91 -23.27
CA PRO A 344 -19.51 43.33 -23.46
C PRO A 344 -20.90 43.53 -24.07
N ALA A 345 -21.69 44.40 -23.46
CA ALA A 345 -22.99 44.82 -23.97
C ALA A 345 -22.81 45.32 -25.42
N ALA A 346 -23.51 44.70 -26.36
CA ALA A 346 -23.64 45.20 -27.71
C ALA A 346 -24.25 46.60 -27.66
N MET A 347 -23.52 47.60 -28.17
CA MET A 347 -24.04 48.95 -28.39
C MET A 347 -25.25 48.90 -29.34
N PRO A 348 -26.31 49.70 -29.10
CA PRO A 348 -27.37 49.84 -30.08
C PRO A 348 -26.86 50.64 -31.29
N PRO A 349 -27.36 50.38 -32.51
CA PRO A 349 -27.00 51.16 -33.68
C PRO A 349 -27.47 52.61 -33.50
N GLY A 350 -26.52 53.54 -33.55
CA GLY A 350 -26.79 54.97 -33.59
C GLY A 350 -27.64 55.33 -34.81
N ARG A 351 -28.69 56.13 -34.58
CA ARG A 351 -29.35 56.90 -35.62
C ARG A 351 -28.49 58.12 -35.91
N GLY A 352 -28.15 58.35 -37.17
CA GLY A 352 -27.42 59.52 -37.66
C GLY A 352 -26.83 59.25 -39.02
#